data_AF-A0A1X1Q6F6-F1
#
_entry.id   AF-A0A1X1Q6F6-F1
#
_cell.length_a   1.000
_cell.length_b   1.000
_cell.length_c   1.000
_cell.angle_alpha   90.00
_cell.angle_beta   90.00
_cell.angle_gamma   90.00
#
_symmetry.space_group_name_H-M   'P 1'
#
loop_
_entity.id
_entity.type
_entity.pdbx_description
1 polymer ?
#
loop_
_entity_poly.entity_id
_entity_poly.type
_entity_poly.pdbx_seq_one_letter_code
_entity_poly.pdbx_strand_id
1 'polypeptide(L)'
;MVVGVFLRVYGKAPSNILFLLPRESAFYLVDMLMGKKHGDTQKLDFMDESALMEIGNILSGAYLNALFNFTNISLLPSIPALAMDMAGAILSVVLIQLGQMGDHALVIETEFKTDDEGIKGHFFLVPDPGSLETILSAVGVE
;
A
#
# COMPACT_ATOMS: atom_id res chain seq x y z
N MET A 1 -9.78 10.05 -10.23
CA MET A 1 -9.11 10.41 -8.97
C MET A 1 -8.97 9.16 -8.14
N VAL A 2 -7.82 8.98 -7.51
CA VAL A 2 -7.52 7.87 -6.59
C VAL A 2 -6.88 8.45 -5.34
N VAL A 3 -6.97 7.71 -4.23
CA VAL A 3 -6.23 7.98 -3.00
C VAL A 3 -5.10 6.97 -2.91
N GLY A 4 -3.88 7.44 -2.70
CA GLY A 4 -2.70 6.63 -2.44
C GLY A 4 -2.19 6.85 -1.03
N VAL A 5 -2.00 5.77 -0.28
CA VAL A 5 -1.28 5.75 1.00
C VAL A 5 0.07 5.10 0.76
N PHE A 6 1.14 5.87 0.94
CA PHE A 6 2.52 5.46 0.70
C PHE A 6 3.25 5.24 2.02
N LEU A 7 4.01 4.14 2.11
CA LEU A 7 4.91 3.88 3.22
C LEU A 7 6.28 3.44 2.69
N ARG A 8 7.34 3.99 3.25
CA ARG A 8 8.69 3.48 3.04
C ARG A 8 8.93 2.30 3.98
N VAL A 9 9.55 1.24 3.49
CA VAL A 9 9.94 0.09 4.31
C VAL A 9 11.45 0.10 4.50
N TYR A 10 11.88 0.03 5.75
CA TYR A 10 13.28 -0.04 6.15
C TYR A 10 13.63 -1.45 6.64
N GLY A 11 14.92 -1.78 6.58
CA GLY A 11 15.45 -3.06 7.07
C GLY A 11 16.42 -3.67 6.07
N LYS A 12 16.53 -5.01 6.08
CA LYS A 12 17.48 -5.75 5.24
C LYS A 12 17.07 -5.86 3.76
N ALA A 13 15.79 -5.68 3.46
CA ALA A 13 15.25 -5.68 2.10
C ALA A 13 14.36 -4.43 1.93
N PRO A 14 14.97 -3.23 1.85
CA PRO A 14 14.21 -1.98 1.74
C PRO A 14 13.25 -2.01 0.54
N SER A 15 12.07 -1.45 0.76
CA SER A 15 10.96 -1.52 -0.19
C SER A 15 10.05 -0.32 -0.02
N ASN A 16 9.05 -0.19 -0.87
CA ASN A 16 7.96 0.78 -0.73
C ASN A 16 6.64 0.05 -0.78
N ILE A 17 5.69 0.54 0.01
CA ILE A 17 4.30 0.08 -0.01
C ILE A 17 3.44 1.20 -0.56
N LEU A 18 2.57 0.86 -1.50
CA LEU A 18 1.53 1.76 -2.00
C LEU A 18 0.17 1.07 -1.89
N PHE A 19 -0.69 1.61 -1.04
CA PHE A 19 -2.10 1.23 -0.99
C PHE A 19 -2.93 2.23 -1.80
N LEU A 20 -3.53 1.77 -2.88
CA LEU A 20 -4.20 2.58 -3.89
C LEU A 20 -5.70 2.26 -3.94
N LEU A 21 -6.52 3.27 -3.72
CA LEU A 21 -7.98 3.16 -3.71
C LEU A 21 -8.59 4.12 -4.74
N PRO A 22 -9.57 3.68 -5.55
CA PRO A 22 -10.48 4.60 -6.21
C PRO A 22 -11.12 5.54 -5.19
N ARG A 23 -11.38 6.79 -5.58
CA ARG A 23 -11.99 7.81 -4.70
C ARG A 23 -13.24 7.27 -4.00
N GLU A 24 -14.12 6.60 -4.73
CA GLU A 24 -15.37 6.05 -4.20
C GLU A 24 -15.12 5.03 -3.11
N SER A 25 -14.18 4.09 -3.31
CA SER A 25 -13.81 3.11 -2.29
C SER A 25 -13.12 3.73 -1.08
N ALA A 26 -12.29 4.76 -1.27
CA ALA A 26 -11.69 5.49 -0.17
C ALA A 26 -12.75 6.19 0.69
N PHE A 27 -13.75 6.81 0.07
CA PHE A 27 -14.83 7.50 0.78
C PHE A 27 -15.75 6.50 1.48
N TYR A 28 -16.06 5.39 0.82
CA TYR A 28 -16.82 4.29 1.43
C TYR A 28 -16.11 3.74 2.66
N LEU A 29 -14.80 3.53 2.57
CA LEU A 29 -13.99 3.05 3.68
C LEU A 29 -13.97 4.07 4.84
N VAL A 30 -13.83 5.37 4.55
CA VAL A 30 -13.92 6.43 5.57
C VAL A 30 -15.30 6.43 6.25
N ASP A 31 -16.38 6.37 5.47
CA ASP A 31 -17.74 6.36 6.04
C ASP A 31 -17.91 5.17 6.99
N MET A 32 -17.45 3.99 6.60
CA MET A 32 -17.45 2.79 7.43
C MET A 32 -16.64 2.98 8.72
N LEU A 33 -15.39 3.44 8.61
CA LEU A 33 -14.48 3.60 9.77
C LEU A 33 -14.99 4.63 10.77
N MET A 34 -15.61 5.70 10.27
CA MET A 34 -16.10 6.81 11.08
C MET A 34 -17.55 6.60 11.56
N GLY A 35 -18.19 5.48 11.19
CA GLY A 35 -19.59 5.20 11.52
C GLY A 35 -20.59 6.19 10.89
N LYS A 36 -20.22 6.77 9.74
CA LYS A 36 -21.07 7.66 8.94
C LYS A 36 -21.98 6.82 8.02
N LYS A 37 -23.03 7.42 7.45
CA LYS A 37 -23.81 6.74 6.41
C LYS A 37 -23.00 6.75 5.11
N HIS A 38 -23.12 5.69 4.32
CA HIS A 38 -22.47 5.63 3.02
C HIS A 38 -22.90 6.79 2.12
N GLY A 39 -21.92 7.52 1.59
CA GLY A 39 -22.12 8.70 0.76
C GLY A 39 -22.12 10.02 1.54
N ASP A 40 -21.96 10.01 2.87
CA ASP A 40 -21.84 11.23 3.66
C ASP A 40 -20.49 11.93 3.38
N THR A 41 -19.42 11.16 3.17
CA THR A 41 -18.10 11.72 2.81
C THR A 41 -18.07 12.15 1.35
N GLN A 42 -18.01 13.48 1.14
CA GLN A 42 -17.90 14.09 -0.20
C GLN A 42 -16.51 14.67 -0.48
N LYS A 43 -15.76 14.93 0.60
CA LYS A 43 -14.40 15.43 0.62
C LYS A 43 -13.73 14.91 1.89
N LEU A 44 -12.45 14.55 1.79
CA LEU A 44 -11.66 14.16 2.95
C LEU A 44 -11.30 15.40 3.78
N ASP A 45 -11.53 15.31 5.09
CA ASP A 45 -10.91 16.20 6.06
C ASP A 45 -9.68 15.54 6.72
N PHE A 46 -9.05 16.23 7.67
CA PHE A 46 -7.86 15.73 8.35
C PHE A 46 -8.10 14.41 9.10
N MET A 47 -9.30 14.22 9.67
CA MET A 47 -9.62 13.00 10.40
C MET A 47 -9.84 11.83 9.42
N ASP A 48 -10.52 12.10 8.31
CA ASP A 48 -10.72 11.12 7.25
C ASP A 48 -9.39 10.66 6.63
N GLU A 49 -8.47 11.60 6.37
CA GLU A 49 -7.11 11.29 5.90
C GLU A 49 -6.33 10.46 6.91
N SER A 50 -6.41 10.80 8.20
CA SER A 50 -5.79 10.05 9.29
C SER A 50 -6.32 8.61 9.37
N ALA A 51 -7.63 8.42 9.24
CA ALA A 51 -8.24 7.09 9.23
C ALA A 51 -7.74 6.21 8.08
N LEU A 52 -7.61 6.78 6.88
CA LEU A 52 -7.05 6.07 5.72
C LEU A 52 -5.56 5.74 5.91
N MET A 53 -4.78 6.66 6.47
CA MET A 53 -3.38 6.41 6.81
C MET A 53 -3.22 5.28 7.82
N GLU A 54 -4.09 5.22 8.84
CA GLU A 54 -4.07 4.16 9.85
C GLU A 54 -4.39 2.78 9.23
N ILE A 55 -5.34 2.70 8.30
CA ILE A 55 -5.56 1.47 7.54
C ILE A 55 -4.32 1.07 6.74
N GLY A 56 -3.67 2.02 6.05
CA GLY A 56 -2.42 1.76 5.35
C GLY A 56 -1.33 1.22 6.29
N ASN A 57 -1.21 1.77 7.51
CA ASN A 57 -0.29 1.33 8.54
C ASN A 57 -0.59 -0.09 9.04
N ILE A 58 -1.86 -0.39 9.36
CA ILE A 58 -2.30 -1.73 9.81
C ILE A 58 -2.03 -2.78 8.74
N LEU A 59 -2.43 -2.51 7.49
CA LEU A 59 -2.21 -3.43 6.37
C LEU A 59 -0.71 -3.67 6.13
N SER A 60 0.09 -2.62 6.18
CA SER A 60 1.56 -2.72 6.05
C SER A 60 2.17 -3.55 7.17
N GLY A 61 1.77 -3.31 8.42
CA GLY A 61 2.24 -4.09 9.57
C GLY A 61 1.89 -5.57 9.44
N ALA A 62 0.64 -5.88 9.10
CA ALA A 62 0.19 -7.26 8.88
C ALA A 62 0.98 -7.94 7.75
N TYR A 63 1.18 -7.24 6.63
CA TYR A 63 1.91 -7.72 5.47
C TYR A 63 3.39 -7.99 5.80
N LEU A 64 4.07 -7.03 6.43
CA LEU A 64 5.49 -7.17 6.80
C LEU A 64 5.71 -8.24 7.87
N ASN A 65 4.77 -8.40 8.81
CA ASN A 65 4.82 -9.50 9.78
C ASN A 65 4.67 -10.86 9.11
N ALA A 66 3.76 -11.00 8.14
CA ALA A 66 3.64 -12.23 7.36
C ALA A 66 4.94 -12.52 6.59
N LEU A 67 5.51 -11.51 5.93
CA LEU A 67 6.79 -11.64 5.23
C LEU A 67 7.93 -12.03 6.17
N PHE A 68 8.00 -11.46 7.36
CA PHE A 68 8.95 -11.85 8.40
C PHE A 68 8.79 -13.32 8.77
N ASN A 69 7.56 -13.82 8.94
CA ASN A 69 7.33 -15.22 9.29
C ASN A 69 7.83 -16.20 8.21
N PHE A 70 7.81 -15.81 6.94
CA PHE A 70 8.31 -16.64 5.83
C PHE A 70 9.82 -16.51 5.60
N THR A 71 10.39 -15.32 5.83
CA THR A 71 11.77 -15.00 5.41
C THR A 71 12.74 -14.81 6.58
N ASN A 72 12.21 -14.63 7.79
CA ASN A 72 12.94 -14.17 8.98
C ASN A 72 13.65 -12.81 8.77
N ILE A 73 13.22 -12.02 7.77
CA ILE A 73 13.76 -10.69 7.48
C ILE A 73 12.94 -9.64 8.20
N SER A 74 13.55 -8.97 9.17
CA SER A 74 12.92 -7.87 9.90
C SER A 74 12.83 -6.62 9.02
N LEU A 75 11.59 -6.15 8.84
CA LEU A 75 11.24 -4.97 8.06
C LEU A 75 10.29 -4.10 8.88
N LEU A 76 10.47 -2.78 8.80
CA LEU A 76 9.67 -1.81 9.54
C LEU A 76 9.13 -0.74 8.60
N PRO A 77 7.82 -0.44 8.64
CA PRO A 77 7.25 0.64 7.85
C PRO A 77 7.57 2.01 8.47
N SER A 78 7.64 3.03 7.62
CA SER A 78 7.66 4.44 8.02
C SER A 78 6.28 4.89 8.49
N ILE A 79 6.19 6.15 8.94
CA ILE A 79 4.89 6.82 9.01
C ILE A 79 4.26 6.87 7.60
N PRO A 80 2.93 6.69 7.47
CA PRO A 80 2.26 6.79 6.17
C PRO A 80 2.18 8.24 5.68
N ALA A 81 2.18 8.40 4.37
CA ALA A 81 1.82 9.64 3.70
C ALA A 81 0.64 9.39 2.76
N LEU A 82 -0.33 10.31 2.72
CA LEU A 82 -1.50 10.21 1.87
C LEU A 82 -1.47 11.28 0.78
N ALA A 83 -1.86 10.91 -0.43
CA ALA A 83 -2.13 11.84 -1.52
C ALA A 83 -3.39 11.42 -2.28
N MET A 84 -4.16 12.39 -2.75
CA MET A 84 -5.32 12.15 -3.62
C MET A 84 -5.13 12.91 -4.93
N ASP A 85 -4.97 12.18 -6.03
CA ASP A 85 -4.70 12.78 -7.35
C ASP A 85 -5.19 11.85 -8.48
N MET A 86 -4.86 12.19 -9.73
CA MET A 86 -4.96 11.29 -10.86
C MET A 86 -4.06 10.07 -10.65
N ALA A 87 -4.55 8.90 -11.06
CA ALA A 87 -3.81 7.65 -10.90
C ALA A 87 -2.40 7.71 -11.48
N GLY A 88 -2.22 8.33 -12.65
CA GLY A 88 -0.90 8.50 -13.26
C GLY A 88 0.07 9.34 -12.42
N ALA A 89 -0.43 10.35 -11.69
CA ALA A 89 0.41 11.17 -10.81
C ALA A 89 0.88 10.37 -9.59
N ILE A 90 -0.03 9.61 -8.95
CA ILE A 90 0.32 8.74 -7.81
C ILE A 90 1.26 7.60 -8.23
N LEU A 91 0.96 6.93 -9.35
CA LEU A 91 1.75 5.80 -9.84
C LEU A 91 3.12 6.19 -10.39
N SER A 92 3.34 7.47 -10.74
CA SER A 92 4.63 7.95 -11.24
C SER A 92 5.79 7.65 -10.27
N VAL A 93 5.54 7.73 -8.97
CA VAL A 93 6.53 7.41 -7.92
C VAL A 93 7.00 5.96 -8.01
N VAL A 94 6.04 5.03 -8.20
CA VAL A 94 6.32 3.61 -8.36
C VAL A 94 7.03 3.35 -9.69
N LEU A 95 6.54 3.95 -10.79
CA LEU A 95 7.12 3.76 -12.12
C LEU A 95 8.58 4.22 -12.21
N ILE A 96 8.95 5.29 -11.51
CA ILE A 96 10.35 5.76 -11.43
C ILE A 96 11.23 4.69 -10.78
N GLN A 97 10.76 4.04 -9.71
CA GLN A 97 11.50 2.97 -9.03
C GLN A 97 11.62 1.72 -9.90
N LEU A 98 10.52 1.31 -10.54
CA LEU A 98 10.54 0.19 -11.47
C LEU A 98 11.51 0.44 -12.64
N GLY A 99 11.56 1.67 -13.16
CA GLY A 99 12.52 2.06 -14.19
C GLY A 99 13.98 1.95 -13.75
N GLN A 100 14.27 2.03 -12.45
CA GLN A 100 15.63 1.81 -11.90
C GLN A 100 15.97 0.33 -11.69
N MET A 101 14.96 -0.54 -11.53
CA MET A 101 15.16 -1.99 -11.32
C MET A 101 15.55 -2.75 -12.59
N GLY A 102 15.49 -2.10 -13.76
CA GLY A 102 15.87 -2.71 -15.04
C GLY A 102 14.80 -3.70 -15.54
N ASP A 103 15.21 -4.93 -15.84
CA ASP A 103 14.37 -5.92 -16.55
C ASP A 103 13.39 -6.67 -15.63
N HIS A 104 13.55 -6.58 -14.31
CA HIS A 104 12.76 -7.34 -13.34
C HIS A 104 12.17 -6.45 -12.25
N ALA A 105 10.84 -6.38 -12.24
CA ALA A 105 10.04 -5.69 -11.23
C ALA A 105 9.14 -6.72 -10.55
N LEU A 106 9.31 -6.92 -9.23
CA LEU A 106 8.30 -7.63 -8.45
C LEU A 106 7.32 -6.60 -7.89
N VAL A 107 6.08 -6.68 -8.36
CA VAL A 107 4.96 -5.98 -7.78
C VAL A 107 4.04 -7.05 -7.21
N ILE A 108 3.95 -7.12 -5.89
CA ILE A 108 2.93 -7.98 -5.26
C ILE A 108 1.67 -7.16 -5.19
N GLU A 109 0.70 -7.52 -6.03
CA GLU A 109 -0.62 -6.90 -6.08
C GLU A 109 -1.62 -7.75 -5.30
N THR A 110 -2.27 -7.13 -4.33
CA THR A 110 -3.44 -7.72 -3.65
C THR A 110 -4.67 -6.89 -3.95
N GLU A 111 -5.68 -7.51 -4.53
CA GLU A 111 -7.01 -6.91 -4.73
C GLU A 111 -7.88 -7.19 -3.50
N PHE A 112 -8.41 -6.14 -2.88
CA PHE A 112 -9.33 -6.26 -1.74
C PHE A 112 -10.75 -5.99 -2.19
N LYS A 113 -11.68 -6.87 -1.79
CA LYS A 113 -13.12 -6.75 -2.02
C LYS A 113 -13.87 -7.01 -0.73
N THR A 114 -14.94 -6.26 -0.50
CA THR A 114 -15.90 -6.55 0.56
C THR A 114 -17.14 -7.26 -0.01
N ASP A 115 -17.86 -8.00 0.83
CA ASP A 115 -19.03 -8.79 0.43
C ASP A 115 -20.16 -7.95 -0.20
N ASP A 116 -20.20 -6.66 0.12
CA ASP A 116 -21.12 -5.65 -0.39
C ASP A 116 -20.58 -4.88 -1.62
N GLU A 117 -19.44 -5.31 -2.19
CA GLU A 117 -18.69 -4.70 -3.30
C GLU A 117 -18.24 -3.23 -3.11
N GLY A 118 -18.45 -2.63 -1.93
CA GLY A 118 -18.23 -1.20 -1.69
C GLY A 118 -16.76 -0.76 -1.72
N ILE A 119 -15.83 -1.66 -1.39
CA ILE A 119 -14.40 -1.36 -1.35
C ILE A 119 -13.67 -2.20 -2.40
N LYS A 120 -12.96 -1.52 -3.29
CA LYS A 120 -12.00 -2.08 -4.25
C LYS A 120 -10.70 -1.32 -4.11
N GLY A 121 -9.57 -2.00 -4.18
CA GLY A 121 -8.27 -1.37 -4.00
C GLY A 121 -7.13 -2.32 -4.29
N HIS A 122 -5.97 -1.73 -4.52
CA HIS A 122 -4.73 -2.44 -4.80
C HIS A 122 -3.72 -2.13 -3.70
N PHE A 123 -3.05 -3.16 -3.20
CA PHE A 123 -1.91 -2.99 -2.30
C PHE A 123 -0.67 -3.51 -3.01
N PHE A 124 0.33 -2.65 -3.14
CA PHE A 124 1.57 -2.92 -3.84
C PHE A 124 2.74 -2.92 -2.88
N LEU A 125 3.58 -3.97 -2.93
CA LEU A 125 4.94 -3.94 -2.43
C LEU A 125 5.91 -3.81 -3.61
N VAL A 126 6.78 -2.81 -3.54
CA VAL A 126 7.77 -2.49 -4.58
C VAL A 126 9.16 -2.52 -3.94
N PRO A 127 9.92 -3.61 -4.09
CA PRO A 127 11.27 -3.72 -3.55
C PRO A 127 12.22 -2.71 -4.20
N ASP A 128 13.22 -2.26 -3.45
CA ASP A 128 14.35 -1.56 -4.06
C ASP A 128 15.21 -2.53 -4.91
N PRO A 129 16.02 -2.01 -5.85
CA PRO A 129 17.01 -2.83 -6.55
C PRO A 129 17.84 -3.70 -5.58
N GLY A 130 17.97 -5.00 -5.87
CA GLY A 130 18.66 -6.00 -5.03
C GLY A 130 17.89 -6.51 -3.80
N SER A 131 16.81 -5.82 -3.37
CA SER A 131 16.00 -6.28 -2.23
C SER A 131 15.12 -7.48 -2.58
N LEU A 132 14.73 -7.59 -3.85
CA LEU A 132 13.97 -8.73 -4.35
C LEU A 132 14.75 -10.04 -4.20
N GLU A 133 16.00 -10.07 -4.66
CA GLU A 133 16.91 -11.22 -4.54
C GLU A 133 17.01 -11.65 -3.07
N THR A 134 17.23 -10.68 -2.16
CA THR A 134 17.29 -10.93 -0.72
C THR A 134 16.02 -11.61 -0.18
N ILE A 135 14.84 -11.19 -0.65
CA ILE A 135 13.55 -11.79 -0.24
C ILE A 135 13.42 -13.21 -0.82
N LEU A 136 13.70 -13.41 -2.11
CA LEU A 136 13.54 -14.70 -2.79
C LEU A 136 14.51 -15.76 -2.27
N SER A 137 15.78 -15.42 -2.07
CA SER A 137 16.77 -16.32 -1.48
C SER A 137 16.36 -16.74 -0.06
N ALA A 138 15.71 -15.86 0.71
CA ALA A 138 15.25 -16.18 2.06
C ALA A 138 14.03 -17.12 2.09
N VAL A 139 13.20 -17.13 1.04
CA VAL A 139 12.08 -18.08 0.87
C VAL A 139 12.58 -19.45 0.33
N GLY A 140 13.82 -19.54 -0.16
CA GLY A 140 14.39 -20.76 -0.71
C GLY A 140 13.94 -21.08 -2.13
N VAL A 141 13.63 -20.04 -2.92
CA VAL A 141 13.23 -20.16 -4.33
C VAL A 141 14.44 -20.05 -5.28
N GLU A 142 15.65 -19.90 -4.73
CA GLU A 142 16.95 -19.93 -5.41
C GLU A 142 17.91 -20.93 -4.76
#